data_AF-V2Y3U8-F1
#
_entry.id   AF-V2Y3U8-F1
#
_cell.length_a   1.000
_cell.length_b   1.000
_cell.length_c   1.000
_cell.angle_alpha   90.00
_cell.angle_beta   90.00
_cell.angle_gamma   90.00
#
_symmetry.space_group_name_H-M   'P 1'
#
loop_
_entity.id
_entity.type
_entity.pdbx_description
1 polymer ?
#
loop_
_entity_poly.entity_id
_entity_poly.type
_entity_poly.pdbx_seq_one_letter_code
_entity_poly.pdbx_strand_id
1 'polypeptide(L)' 'KRERYYGNRFTVRDSLVKMIEDYIEYYNTRRLQRKLGILTPFEKHEQYLAAA' A
#
# COMPACT_ATOMS: atom_id res chain seq x y z
N LYS A 1 1.15 -9.30 8.79
CA LYS A 1 0.62 -8.07 9.42
C LYS A 1 -0.90 -8.15 9.43
N ARG A 2 -1.49 -8.24 10.62
CA ARG A 2 -2.96 -8.33 10.82
C ARG A 2 -3.48 -7.14 11.65
N GLU A 3 -2.68 -6.09 11.85
CA GLU A 3 -2.90 -5.07 12.90
C GLU A 3 -3.90 -3.95 12.54
N ARG A 4 -4.22 -3.68 11.27
CA ARG A 4 -5.11 -2.55 10.92
C ARG A 4 -6.62 -2.87 10.94
N TYR A 5 -6.99 -4.14 10.87
CA TYR A 5 -8.40 -4.54 10.69
C TYR A 5 -9.12 -4.86 12.01
N TYR A 6 -8.39 -5.31 13.03
CA TYR A 6 -9.00 -5.65 14.32
C TYR A 6 -9.31 -4.39 15.12
N GLY A 7 -10.59 -4.21 15.50
CA GLY A 7 -11.06 -3.12 16.37
C GLY A 7 -11.87 -2.04 15.66
N ASN A 8 -11.81 -1.94 14.33
CA ASN A 8 -12.62 -0.98 13.57
C ASN A 8 -13.98 -1.58 13.19
N ARG A 9 -15.07 -1.00 13.69
CA ARG A 9 -16.42 -1.30 13.21
C ARG A 9 -16.79 -0.30 12.11
N PHE A 10 -16.85 -0.79 10.87
CA PHE A 10 -17.36 0.01 9.76
C PHE A 10 -18.88 -0.01 9.80
N THR A 11 -19.49 1.15 10.04
CA THR A 11 -20.95 1.33 10.05
C THR A 11 -21.52 1.72 8.68
N VAL A 12 -20.63 2.07 7.73
CA VAL A 12 -20.97 2.53 6.38
C VAL A 12 -20.07 1.82 5.37
N ARG A 13 -20.62 1.41 4.22
CA ARG A 13 -19.84 0.74 3.15
C ARG A 13 -18.71 1.61 2.62
N ASP A 14 -18.96 2.90 2.43
CA ASP A 14 -18.00 3.85 1.90
C ASP A 14 -16.73 3.95 2.75
N SER A 15 -16.85 3.93 4.07
CA SER A 15 -15.68 4.00 4.96
C SER A 15 -14.83 2.73 4.91
N LEU A 16 -15.44 1.57 4.68
CA LEU A 16 -14.71 0.33 4.44
C LEU A 16 -13.94 0.37 3.11
N VAL A 17 -14.60 0.81 2.03
CA VAL A 17 -13.99 0.89 0.70
C VAL A 17 -12.81 1.85 0.74
N LYS A 18 -13.01 3.06 1.29
CA LYS A 18 -11.94 4.06 1.41
C LYS A 18 -10.74 3.54 2.20
N MET A 19 -10.97 2.83 3.31
CA MET A 19 -9.89 2.24 4.09
C MET A 19 -9.08 1.21 3.27
N ILE A 20 -9.75 0.41 2.44
CA ILE A 20 -9.08 -0.55 1.55
C ILE A 20 -8.26 0.18 0.49
N GLU A 21 -8.82 1.21 -0.14
CA GLU A 21 -8.14 2.03 -1.16
C GLU A 21 -6.90 2.71 -0.58
N ASP A 22 -7.05 3.40 0.57
CA ASP A 22 -5.95 4.05 1.28
C ASP A 22 -4.86 3.04 1.67
N TYR A 23 -5.26 1.80 2.03
CA TYR A 23 -4.32 0.75 2.36
C TYR A 23 -3.54 0.27 1.14
N ILE A 24 -4.20 0.05 0.02
CA ILE A 24 -3.57 -0.36 -1.24
C ILE A 24 -2.60 0.73 -1.71
N GLU A 25 -3.05 1.99 -1.71
CA GLU A 25 -2.22 3.14 -2.10
C GLU A 25 -0.95 3.20 -1.24
N TYR A 26 -1.11 3.19 0.09
CA TYR A 26 0.01 3.22 1.03
C TYR A 26 1.03 2.11 0.77
N TYR A 27 0.58 0.88 0.50
CA TYR A 27 1.47 -0.25 0.27
C TYR A 27 2.24 -0.17 -1.05
N ASN A 28 1.65 0.44 -2.06
CA ASN A 28 2.22 0.50 -3.40
C ASN A 28 3.13 1.72 -3.61
N THR A 29 2.75 2.89 -3.07
CA THR A 29 3.41 4.16 -3.42
C THR A 29 4.09 4.86 -2.26
N ARG A 30 3.82 4.49 -1.00
CA ARG A 30 4.38 5.19 0.18
C ARG A 30 5.25 4.31 1.06
N ARG A 31 5.07 3.00 1.03
CA ARG A 31 5.78 2.06 1.91
C ARG A 31 7.11 1.61 1.32
N LEU A 32 8.20 2.13 1.87
CA LEU A 32 9.56 1.69 1.55
C LEU A 32 9.81 0.24 2.01
N GLN A 33 10.46 -0.55 1.15
CA GLN A 33 10.78 -1.95 1.42
C GLN A 33 12.28 -2.18 1.32
N ARG A 34 12.89 -2.69 2.40
CA ARG A 34 14.34 -3.00 2.44
C ARG A 34 14.76 -4.00 1.35
N LYS A 35 13.91 -5.00 1.07
CA LYS A 35 14.14 -5.99 0.00
C LYS A 35 14.16 -5.36 -1.41
N LEU A 36 13.60 -4.16 -1.57
CA LEU A 36 13.60 -3.40 -2.82
C LEU A 36 14.72 -2.35 -2.84
N GLY A 37 15.66 -2.39 -1.90
CA GLY A 37 16.70 -1.36 -1.79
C GLY A 37 16.21 -0.08 -1.13
N ILE A 38 15.24 -0.18 -0.20
CA ILE A 38 14.58 0.98 0.43
C ILE A 38 13.81 1.79 -0.62
N LEU A 39 13.08 1.08 -1.48
CA LEU A 39 12.17 1.66 -2.47
C LEU A 39 10.75 1.14 -2.23
N THR A 40 9.78 1.90 -2.71
CA THR A 40 8.41 1.44 -2.86
C THR A 40 8.29 0.47 -4.04
N PRO A 41 7.26 -0.39 -4.06
CA PRO A 41 6.97 -1.22 -5.22
C PRO A 41 6.87 -0.43 -6.53
N PHE A 42 6.25 0.75 -6.49
CA PHE A 42 6.07 1.59 -7.67
C PHE A 42 7.40 2.15 -8.19
N GLU A 43 8.23 2.74 -7.32
CA GLU A 43 9.56 3.24 -7.71
C GLU A 43 10.44 2.11 -8.29
N LYS A 44 10.34 0.90 -7.72
CA LYS A 44 11.09 -0.25 -8.25
C LYS A 44 10.61 -0.64 -9.65
N HIS A 45 9.31 -0.57 -9.90
CA HIS A 45 8.72 -0.83 -11.21
C HIS A 45 9.15 0.21 -12.24
N GLU A 46 9.16 1.50 -11.89
CA GLU A 46 9.64 2.57 -12.76
C GLU A 46 11.12 2.38 -13.13
N GLN A 47 11.98 2.00 -12.17
CA GLN A 47 13.38 1.68 -12.45
C GLN A 47 13.52 0.49 -13.42
N TYR A 48 12.66 -0.52 -13.29
CA TYR A 48 12.66 -1.66 -14.20
C TYR A 48 12.26 -1.25 -15.62
N LEU A 49 11.24 -0.41 -15.78
CA LEU A 49 10.80 0.10 -17.07
C LEU A 49 11.84 1.00 -17.73
N ALA A 50 12.57 1.81 -16.96
CA ALA A 50 13.62 2.67 -17.49
C ALA A 50 14.89 1.91 -17.92
N ALA A 51 15.08 0.69 -17.42
CA ALA A 51 16.21 -0.17 -17.77
C ALA A 51 15.90 -1.19 -18.88
N ALA A 52 14.65 -1.26 -19.32
CA ALA A 52 14.18 -2.10 -20.43
C ALA A 52 14.30 -1.35 -21.77
#